data_AF-A0ABD7C4P7-F1
#
_entry.id   AF-A0ABD7C4P7-F1
#
_cell.length_a   1.000
_cell.length_b   1.000
_cell.length_c   1.000
_cell.angle_alpha   90.00
_cell.angle_beta   90.00
_cell.angle_gamma   90.00
#
_symmetry.space_group_name_H-M   'P 1'
#
loop_
_entity.id
_entity.type
_entity.pdbx_description
1 polymer ?
#
loop_
_entity_poly.entity_id
_entity_poly.type
_entity_poly.pdbx_seq_one_letter_code
_entity_poly.pdbx_strand_id
1 'polypeptide(L)'
;MSYTFIELYTATPAWTALPPEQRNAFFARIGAGMQQFDPARITPLAMGRIATGVPHGSDEQFYAVWHCASREEVDALVAGIAATGWHAYFTTTHAVGAMDGMAQHLADLAAL
;
A
#
# COMPACT_ATOMS: atom_id res chain seq x y z
N MET A 1 -14.85 6.11 -11.41
CA MET A 1 -14.43 6.84 -10.19
C MET A 1 -13.10 6.27 -9.77
N SER A 2 -12.10 7.13 -9.56
CA SER A 2 -10.78 6.71 -9.07
C SER A 2 -10.83 6.43 -7.58
N TYR A 3 -9.84 5.67 -7.13
CA TYR A 3 -9.67 5.23 -5.75
C TYR A 3 -8.27 5.55 -5.30
N THR A 4 -8.14 5.84 -4.00
CA THR A 4 -6.85 5.87 -3.32
C THR A 4 -6.71 4.60 -2.49
N PHE A 5 -5.56 3.95 -2.61
CA PHE A 5 -5.16 2.85 -1.75
C PHE A 5 -3.95 3.27 -0.93
N ILE A 6 -4.06 3.16 0.39
CA ILE A 6 -2.99 3.42 1.35
C ILE A 6 -2.68 2.10 2.05
N GLU A 7 -1.41 1.70 2.01
CA GLU A 7 -0.87 0.60 2.79
C GLU A 7 0.10 1.14 3.83
N LEU A 8 -0.14 0.82 5.10
CA LEU A 8 0.83 0.99 6.19
C LEU A 8 1.42 -0.37 6.53
N TYR A 9 2.73 -0.46 6.70
CA TYR A 9 3.36 -1.76 6.90
C TYR A 9 4.61 -1.75 7.78
N THR A 10 4.82 -2.89 8.45
CA THR A 10 5.91 -3.12 9.40
C THR A 10 6.62 -4.43 9.09
N ALA A 11 7.95 -4.40 9.10
CA ALA A 11 8.76 -5.60 8.91
C ALA A 11 8.55 -6.59 10.07
N THR A 12 8.25 -7.83 9.72
CA THR A 12 8.19 -8.95 10.67
C THR A 12 9.59 -9.45 11.04
N PRO A 13 9.73 -10.23 12.13
CA PRO A 13 10.97 -10.94 12.42
C PRO A 13 11.44 -11.87 11.28
N ALA A 14 10.51 -12.44 10.50
CA ALA A 14 10.86 -13.29 9.36
C ALA A 14 11.63 -12.48 8.30
N TRP A 15 11.22 -11.24 8.04
CA TRP A 15 11.94 -10.35 7.12
C TRP A 15 13.34 -9.99 7.62
N THR A 16 13.46 -9.64 8.90
CA THR A 16 14.73 -9.23 9.48
C THR A 16 15.72 -10.39 9.61
N ALA A 17 15.24 -11.62 9.71
CA ALA A 17 16.06 -12.82 9.70
C ALA A 17 16.60 -13.19 8.30
N LEU A 18 16.02 -12.67 7.21
CA LEU A 18 16.49 -12.99 5.85
C LEU A 18 17.93 -12.47 5.61
N PRO A 19 18.80 -13.28 5.00
CA PRO A 19 20.09 -12.82 4.48
C PRO A 19 19.91 -11.75 3.39
N PRO A 20 20.89 -10.85 3.18
CA PRO A 20 20.81 -9.79 2.18
C PRO A 20 20.48 -10.28 0.76
N GLU A 21 21.06 -11.41 0.34
CA GLU A 21 20.80 -11.99 -0.98
C GLU A 21 19.33 -12.38 -1.18
N GLN A 22 18.69 -12.94 -0.14
CA GLN A 22 17.28 -13.33 -0.19
C GLN A 22 16.37 -12.09 -0.22
N ARG A 23 16.73 -11.01 0.49
CA ARG A 23 16.00 -9.73 0.41
C ARG A 23 16.10 -9.14 -0.99
N ASN A 24 17.29 -9.16 -1.61
CA ASN A 24 17.48 -8.68 -2.98
C ASN A 24 16.69 -9.49 -4.00
N ALA A 25 16.69 -10.83 -3.88
CA ALA A 25 15.88 -11.70 -4.73
C ALA A 25 14.37 -11.42 -4.56
N PHE A 26 13.93 -11.17 -3.32
CA PHE A 26 12.55 -10.81 -3.02
C PHE A 26 12.17 -9.46 -3.66
N PHE A 27 13.03 -8.44 -3.56
CA PHE A 27 12.79 -7.15 -4.20
C PHE A 27 12.77 -7.24 -5.73
N ALA A 28 13.63 -8.06 -6.34
CA ALA A 28 13.58 -8.31 -7.78
C ALA A 28 12.24 -8.93 -8.21
N ARG A 29 11.71 -9.88 -7.42
CA ARG A 29 10.38 -10.47 -7.65
C ARG A 29 9.26 -9.44 -7.56
N ILE A 30 9.31 -8.56 -6.56
CA ILE A 30 8.33 -7.45 -6.44
C ILE A 30 8.43 -6.53 -7.65
N GLY A 31 9.64 -6.11 -8.03
CA GLY A 31 9.87 -5.24 -9.19
C GLY A 31 9.29 -5.82 -10.48
N ALA A 32 9.52 -7.11 -10.73
CA ALA A 32 8.93 -7.81 -11.88
C ALA A 32 7.40 -7.87 -11.78
N GLY A 33 6.84 -8.14 -10.60
CA GLY A 33 5.40 -8.11 -10.37
C GLY A 33 4.79 -6.72 -10.62
N MET A 34 5.48 -5.64 -10.26
CA MET A 34 4.96 -4.28 -10.49
C MET A 34 4.93 -3.89 -11.97
N GLN A 35 5.80 -4.47 -12.81
CA GLN A 35 5.82 -4.20 -14.26
C GLN A 35 4.57 -4.68 -14.99
N GLN A 36 3.74 -5.53 -14.36
CA GLN A 36 2.50 -6.03 -14.96
C GLN A 36 1.37 -4.99 -14.95
N PHE A 37 1.49 -3.95 -14.13
CA PHE A 37 0.44 -2.93 -14.00
C PHE A 37 0.60 -1.83 -15.03
N ASP A 38 -0.52 -1.37 -15.58
CA ASP A 38 -0.56 -0.19 -16.44
C ASP A 38 -0.35 1.07 -15.57
N PRO A 39 0.74 1.83 -15.75
CA PRO A 39 1.03 3.00 -14.94
C PRO A 39 0.01 4.14 -15.13
N ALA A 40 -0.79 4.12 -16.20
CA ALA A 40 -1.89 5.06 -16.39
C ALA A 40 -3.14 4.69 -15.56
N ARG A 41 -3.24 3.44 -15.11
CA ARG A 41 -4.38 2.93 -14.34
C ARG A 41 -4.05 2.71 -12.87
N ILE A 42 -2.82 2.32 -12.57
CA ILE A 42 -2.29 2.14 -11.21
C ILE A 42 -0.98 2.92 -11.10
N THR A 43 -0.99 3.99 -10.31
CA THR A 43 0.16 4.90 -10.20
C THR A 43 0.61 5.00 -8.74
N PRO A 44 1.89 4.75 -8.42
CA PRO A 44 2.42 5.05 -7.10
C PRO A 44 2.48 6.57 -6.91
N LEU A 45 1.91 7.08 -5.83
CA LEU A 45 1.90 8.52 -5.52
C LEU A 45 3.00 8.87 -4.51
N ALA A 46 3.15 8.09 -3.45
CA ALA A 46 4.13 8.32 -2.41
C ALA A 46 4.44 7.03 -1.66
N MET A 47 5.70 6.86 -1.27
CA MET A 47 6.14 5.74 -0.44
C MET A 47 7.26 6.23 0.46
N GLY A 48 7.35 5.71 1.68
CA GLY A 48 8.43 6.11 2.58
C GLY A 48 8.38 5.48 3.95
N ARG A 49 9.39 5.83 4.75
CA ARG A 49 9.41 5.51 6.17
C ARG A 49 8.53 6.51 6.93
N ILE A 50 7.72 6.02 7.85
CA ILE A 50 6.86 6.87 8.68
C ILE A 50 7.74 7.65 9.66
N ALA A 51 7.45 8.94 9.82
CA ALA A 51 8.16 9.82 10.74
C ALA A 51 7.75 9.53 12.19
N THR A 52 8.73 9.46 13.09
CA THR A 52 8.50 9.23 14.52
C THR A 52 8.29 10.54 15.28
N GLY A 53 7.55 10.51 16.38
CA GLY A 53 7.35 11.68 17.26
C GLY A 53 6.26 12.65 16.77
N VAL A 54 5.44 12.23 15.82
CA VAL A 54 4.24 12.97 15.39
C VAL A 54 3.08 12.63 16.32
N PRO A 55 2.39 13.62 16.94
CA PRO A 55 1.19 13.36 17.73
C PRO A 55 0.14 12.61 16.91
N HIS A 56 -0.46 11.56 17.49
CA HIS A 56 -1.43 10.69 16.81
C HIS A 56 -0.88 10.03 15.53
N GLY A 57 0.43 9.79 15.49
CA GLY A 57 1.08 9.04 14.40
C GLY A 57 0.67 7.57 14.39
N SER A 58 0.99 6.91 13.27
CA SER A 58 0.82 5.46 13.10
C SER A 58 2.01 4.72 13.74
N ASP A 59 1.73 3.51 14.27
CA ASP A 59 2.74 2.63 14.86
C ASP A 59 3.52 1.84 13.79
N GLU A 60 3.04 1.84 12.54
CA GLU A 60 3.69 1.19 11.43
C GLU A 60 5.00 1.86 11.02
N GLN A 61 5.88 1.11 10.34
CA GLN A 61 7.22 1.59 9.98
C GLN A 61 7.26 2.33 8.65
N PHE A 62 6.39 1.96 7.71
CA PHE A 62 6.41 2.43 6.34
C PHE A 62 4.99 2.66 5.82
N TYR A 63 4.89 3.48 4.77
CA TYR A 63 3.64 3.72 4.06
C TYR A 63 3.85 3.66 2.54
N ALA A 64 2.80 3.29 1.83
CA ALA A 64 2.68 3.39 0.39
C ALA A 64 1.28 3.91 0.01
N VAL A 65 1.22 4.86 -0.92
CA VAL A 65 0.00 5.49 -1.42
C VAL A 65 -0.07 5.30 -2.93
N TRP A 66 -1.22 4.84 -3.40
CA TRP A 66 -1.48 4.52 -4.79
C TRP A 66 -2.74 5.23 -5.27
N HIS A 67 -2.69 5.73 -6.50
CA HIS A 67 -3.87 6.08 -7.27
C HIS A 67 -4.27 4.89 -8.13
N CYS A 68 -5.56 4.54 -8.10
CA CYS A 68 -6.15 3.50 -8.94
C CYS A 68 -7.32 4.08 -9.74
N ALA A 69 -7.39 3.81 -11.04
CA ALA A 69 -8.41 4.36 -11.92
C ALA A 69 -9.83 3.85 -11.63
N SER A 70 -9.94 2.69 -10.96
CA SER A 70 -11.21 2.09 -10.54
C SER A 70 -11.02 1.20 -9.30
N ARG A 71 -12.14 0.72 -8.75
CA ARG A 71 -12.12 -0.29 -7.68
C ARG A 71 -11.48 -1.61 -8.12
N GLU A 72 -11.74 -2.03 -9.36
CA GLU A 72 -11.15 -3.23 -9.94
C GLU A 72 -9.62 -3.14 -10.00
N GLU A 73 -9.07 -1.96 -10.32
CA GLU A 73 -7.63 -1.74 -10.29
C GLU A 73 -7.05 -1.81 -8.87
N VAL A 74 -7.80 -1.39 -7.85
CA VAL A 74 -7.39 -1.58 -6.45
C VAL A 74 -7.34 -3.07 -6.11
N ASP A 75 -8.40 -3.81 -6.45
CA ASP A 75 -8.48 -5.23 -6.15
C ASP A 75 -7.37 -6.02 -6.88
N ALA A 76 -7.05 -5.65 -8.13
CA ALA A 76 -5.93 -6.20 -8.89
C ALA A 76 -4.58 -5.88 -8.25
N LEU A 77 -4.37 -4.65 -7.78
CA LEU A 77 -3.15 -4.26 -7.08
C LEU A 77 -2.97 -5.05 -5.77
N VAL A 78 -4.01 -5.14 -4.95
CA VAL A 78 -3.99 -5.89 -3.68
C VAL A 78 -3.69 -7.37 -3.93
N ALA A 79 -4.34 -7.98 -4.92
CA ALA A 79 -4.08 -9.37 -5.29
C ALA A 79 -2.63 -9.56 -5.79
N GLY A 80 -2.12 -8.63 -6.60
CA GLY A 80 -0.74 -8.67 -7.08
C GLY A 80 0.28 -8.55 -5.95
N ILE A 81 0.07 -7.65 -4.99
CA ILE A 81 0.92 -7.53 -3.79
C ILE A 81 0.91 -8.84 -3.00
N ALA A 82 -0.27 -9.41 -2.74
CA ALA A 82 -0.39 -10.68 -2.03
C ALA A 82 0.32 -11.83 -2.75
N ALA A 83 0.22 -11.90 -4.08
CA ALA A 83 0.88 -12.93 -4.89
C ALA A 83 2.42 -12.89 -4.81
N THR A 84 3.01 -11.74 -4.46
CA THR A 84 4.47 -11.66 -4.21
C THR A 84 4.89 -12.32 -2.90
N GLY A 85 3.95 -12.74 -2.04
CA GLY A 85 4.23 -13.22 -0.69
C GLY A 85 4.53 -12.10 0.32
N TRP A 86 4.15 -10.86 0.01
CA TRP A 86 4.39 -9.66 0.83
C TRP A 86 4.02 -9.85 2.29
N HIS A 87 2.82 -10.38 2.55
CA HIS A 87 2.26 -10.55 3.89
C HIS A 87 2.94 -11.64 4.74
N ALA A 88 3.86 -12.43 4.17
CA ALA A 88 4.71 -13.33 4.95
C ALA A 88 5.86 -12.59 5.66
N TYR A 89 6.22 -11.41 5.16
CA TYR A 89 7.36 -10.64 5.62
C TYR A 89 6.97 -9.30 6.24
N PHE A 90 5.80 -8.77 5.90
CA PHE A 90 5.30 -7.52 6.43
C PHE A 90 3.89 -7.68 6.97
N THR A 91 3.63 -7.16 8.18
CA THR A 91 2.26 -6.92 8.63
C THR A 91 1.76 -5.66 7.96
N THR A 92 0.52 -5.67 7.48
CA THR A 92 -0.02 -4.59 6.64
C THR A 92 -1.41 -4.18 7.10
N THR A 93 -1.64 -2.87 7.19
CA THR A 93 -2.95 -2.25 7.39
C THR A 93 -3.32 -1.51 6.12
N HIS A 94 -4.53 -1.70 5.61
CA HIS A 94 -4.99 -1.11 4.35
C HIS A 94 -6.13 -0.13 4.58
N ALA A 95 -6.09 1.00 3.87
CA ALA A 95 -7.22 1.89 3.69
C ALA A 95 -7.47 2.06 2.19
N VAL A 96 -8.70 1.79 1.76
CA VAL A 96 -9.15 1.95 0.38
C VAL A 96 -10.38 2.83 0.40
N GLY A 97 -10.38 3.88 -0.43
CA GLY A 97 -11.51 4.80 -0.54
C GLY A 97 -11.64 5.35 -1.94
N ALA A 98 -12.88 5.66 -2.32
CA ALA A 98 -13.15 6.47 -3.49
C ALA A 98 -12.54 7.87 -3.31
N MET A 99 -12.06 8.46 -4.40
CA MET A 99 -11.58 9.84 -4.38
C MET A 99 -12.73 10.81 -4.52
N ASP A 100 -13.39 11.06 -3.39
CA ASP A 100 -14.50 12.00 -3.29
C ASP A 100 -14.04 13.42 -2.91
N GLY A 101 -14.92 14.40 -3.12
CA GLY A 101 -14.70 15.77 -2.69
C GLY A 101 -15.05 15.98 -1.22
N MET A 102 -14.54 17.08 -0.64
CA MET A 102 -14.79 17.48 0.76
C MET A 102 -16.28 17.45 1.14
N ALA A 103 -17.16 17.93 0.26
CA ALA A 103 -18.59 17.97 0.53
C ALA A 103 -19.20 16.57 0.73
N GLN A 104 -18.84 15.60 -0.12
CA GLN A 104 -19.30 14.23 0.02
C GLN A 104 -18.72 13.58 1.28
N HIS A 105 -17.42 13.78 1.53
CA HIS A 105 -16.78 13.27 2.73
C HIS A 105 -17.46 13.77 4.03
N LEU A 106 -17.80 15.06 4.10
CA LEU A 106 -18.52 15.63 5.25
C LEU A 106 -19.95 15.08 5.36
N ALA A 107 -20.63 14.84 4.22
CA ALA A 107 -21.95 14.22 4.23
C ALA A 107 -21.90 12.78 4.76
N ASP A 108 -20.90 11.99 4.35
CA ASP A 108 -20.70 10.63 4.83
C ASP A 108 -20.42 10.60 6.35
N LEU A 109 -19.58 11.53 6.83
CA LEU A 109 -19.30 11.67 8.26
C LEU A 109 -20.53 12.05 9.09
N ALA A 110 -21.39 12.91 8.55
CA ALA A 110 -22.62 13.33 9.21
C ALA A 110 -23.70 12.23 9.25
N ALA A 111 -23.58 11.20 8.41
CA ALA A 111 -24.51 10.08 8.32
C ALA A 111 -24.17 8.90 9.25
N LEU A 112 -23.09 9.00 10.04
CA LEU A 112 -22.65 7.98 11.00
C LEU A 112 -23.50 7.92 12.28
#